data_AF-A0A832A641-F1
#
_entry.id   AF-A0A832A641-F1
#
_cell.length_a   1.000
_cell.length_b   1.000
_cell.length_c   1.000
_cell.angle_alpha   90.00
_cell.angle_beta   90.00
_cell.angle_gamma   90.00
#
_symmetry.space_group_name_H-M   'P 1'
#
loop_
_entity.id
_entity.type
_entity.pdbx_description
1 polymer ?
#
loop_
_entity_poly.entity_id
_entity_poly.type
_entity_poly.pdbx_seq_one_letter_code
_entity_poly.pdbx_strand_id
1 'polypeptide(L)'
;MGGDDGRVNLHGNIPVTCRIAPSEVGDGNGGRQQQYGHHHWFRRHHRVEGYKNQSPAKRSRAGIGLQTCCVAGTRLTGPGGLPMLAGMVLKLISCNVFQREVCLCLARTPHVVDVEFTELGEHANSGGLRQLIQSKIDATEAGGKPYEAILLLFGLCGNATSGLRAQRTPLVLPRAHDCCTILLGSKQRFAEHFKDAPSTPFSSVGYLERGDYFLRTDDGTPKVESGDAYAQLVAQYGEEDAKYIWETMHPPLLDHGTNRAVFIDIPETTPPAMVEQFRQKAAAAGKECVHLQGSLRLIQNLINGQWDTEDFLTVPPAHKITGVYDWQEIVRATPA
;
A
#
# COMPACT_ATOMS: atom_id res chain seq x y z
N MET A 1 1.68 45.61 52.87
CA MET A 1 0.44 46.28 53.30
C MET A 1 0.31 47.51 52.39
N GLY A 2 -0.44 47.51 51.30
CA GLY A 2 -1.82 47.07 51.10
C GLY A 2 -2.67 48.33 50.95
N GLY A 3 -3.08 48.68 49.73
CA GLY A 3 -3.83 49.91 49.45
C GLY A 3 -4.01 50.22 47.96
N ASP A 4 -4.99 49.54 47.37
CA ASP A 4 -5.96 49.87 46.31
C ASP A 4 -5.73 50.83 45.11
N ASP A 5 -6.48 50.45 44.07
CA ASP A 5 -7.08 51.19 42.95
C ASP A 5 -6.24 51.69 41.75
N GLY A 6 -6.58 51.15 40.56
CA GLY A 6 -6.17 51.71 39.27
C GLY A 6 -6.58 50.87 38.06
N ARG A 7 -7.83 51.04 37.59
CA ARG A 7 -8.36 50.60 36.28
C ARG A 7 -7.38 50.86 35.13
N VAL A 8 -7.23 49.92 34.20
CA VAL A 8 -6.76 50.22 32.83
C VAL A 8 -7.56 49.45 31.78
N ASN A 9 -7.99 50.21 30.78
CA ASN A 9 -8.87 49.90 29.66
C ASN A 9 -8.32 48.87 28.67
N LEU A 10 -9.26 48.11 28.13
CA LEU A 10 -9.21 47.42 26.83
C LEU A 10 -9.25 48.45 25.70
N HIS A 11 -8.32 48.37 24.73
CA HIS A 11 -8.57 48.58 23.29
C HIS A 11 -7.29 48.36 22.47
N GLY A 12 -7.38 47.47 21.49
CA GLY A 12 -6.38 47.26 20.45
C GLY A 12 -7.02 46.58 19.24
N ASN A 13 -7.67 47.39 18.39
CA ASN A 13 -8.25 46.99 17.10
C ASN A 13 -7.16 46.78 16.04
N ILE A 14 -7.26 45.71 15.25
CA ILE A 14 -6.68 45.60 13.90
C ILE A 14 -7.79 45.10 12.96
N PRO A 15 -8.07 45.76 11.82
CA PRO A 15 -9.18 45.41 10.93
C PRO A 15 -8.75 44.43 9.84
N VAL A 16 -9.59 43.42 9.57
CA VAL A 16 -9.55 42.66 8.30
C VAL A 16 -10.87 42.91 7.58
N THR A 17 -10.78 43.64 6.48
CA THR A 17 -11.84 43.78 5.49
C THR A 17 -11.66 42.69 4.42
N CYS A 18 -12.68 41.87 4.18
CA CYS A 18 -12.92 41.37 2.83
C CYS A 18 -14.43 41.20 2.60
N ARG A 19 -14.86 41.76 1.49
CA ARG A 19 -16.24 42.08 1.13
C ARG A 19 -17.00 40.84 0.66
N ILE A 20 -18.27 40.79 1.06
CA ILE A 20 -19.34 40.01 0.43
C ILE A 20 -19.72 40.68 -0.89
N ALA A 21 -19.92 39.89 -1.94
CA ALA A 21 -20.65 40.29 -3.15
C ALA A 21 -21.81 39.30 -3.38
N PRO A 22 -23.03 39.77 -3.70
CA PRO A 22 -24.19 38.91 -3.98
C PRO A 22 -24.49 38.75 -5.48
N SER A 23 -25.49 37.90 -5.77
CA SER A 23 -26.22 37.65 -7.03
C SER A 23 -25.58 36.64 -8.00
N GLU A 24 -26.28 35.72 -8.66
CA GLU A 24 -27.66 35.73 -9.15
C GLU A 24 -28.35 34.34 -9.09
N VAL A 25 -29.67 34.41 -9.07
CA VAL A 25 -30.66 33.32 -9.12
C VAL A 25 -30.84 32.85 -10.57
N GLY A 26 -30.87 31.53 -10.78
CA GLY A 26 -31.28 30.91 -12.03
C GLY A 26 -32.02 29.61 -11.78
N ASP A 27 -33.34 29.66 -11.91
CA ASP A 27 -34.25 28.52 -11.87
C ASP A 27 -33.95 27.50 -12.99
N GLY A 28 -34.05 26.21 -12.66
CA GLY A 28 -33.83 25.11 -13.61
C GLY A 28 -34.15 23.74 -13.03
N ASN A 29 -35.45 23.47 -12.92
CA ASN A 29 -36.07 22.22 -12.49
C ASN A 29 -35.61 20.99 -13.31
N GLY A 30 -35.44 19.83 -12.66
CA GLY A 30 -35.17 18.57 -13.38
C GLY A 30 -34.72 17.42 -12.47
N GLY A 31 -35.61 16.93 -11.62
CA GLY A 31 -35.34 15.81 -10.73
C GLY A 31 -34.94 14.53 -11.45
N ARG A 32 -34.03 13.77 -10.81
CA ARG A 32 -34.00 12.31 -10.90
C ARG A 32 -33.22 11.73 -9.72
N GLN A 33 -33.96 11.10 -8.82
CA GLN A 33 -33.47 10.07 -7.91
C GLN A 33 -32.65 9.06 -8.71
N GLN A 34 -31.45 8.70 -8.24
CA GLN A 34 -30.83 7.43 -8.59
C GLN A 34 -30.61 6.63 -7.31
N GLN A 35 -31.46 5.62 -7.20
CA GLN A 35 -31.37 4.53 -6.25
C GLN A 35 -30.06 3.75 -6.47
N TYR A 36 -29.48 3.34 -5.36
CA TYR A 36 -28.46 2.29 -5.29
C TYR A 36 -29.04 0.98 -5.86
N GLY A 37 -28.41 0.45 -6.91
CA GLY A 37 -28.73 -0.83 -7.52
C GLY A 37 -27.67 -1.87 -7.20
N HIS A 38 -28.04 -2.83 -6.35
CA HIS A 38 -27.35 -4.09 -6.12
C HIS A 38 -27.37 -5.01 -7.37
N HIS A 39 -26.33 -5.85 -7.48
CA HIS A 39 -26.21 -7.16 -8.13
C HIS A 39 -26.82 -7.42 -9.52
N HIS A 40 -25.97 -7.80 -10.49
CA HIS A 40 -26.03 -9.06 -11.27
C HIS A 40 -25.25 -8.93 -12.60
N TRP A 41 -24.13 -9.62 -12.76
CA TRP A 41 -23.65 -10.02 -14.11
C TRP A 41 -22.89 -11.35 -14.04
N PHE A 42 -23.52 -12.42 -14.52
CA PHE A 42 -22.86 -13.65 -14.99
C PHE A 42 -23.56 -14.14 -16.25
N ARG A 43 -22.78 -14.86 -17.07
CA ARG A 43 -23.05 -15.47 -18.39
C ARG A 43 -22.81 -14.57 -19.61
N ARG A 44 -21.70 -14.86 -20.31
CA ARG A 44 -21.78 -15.21 -21.74
C ARG A 44 -20.87 -16.39 -22.08
N HIS A 45 -21.37 -17.13 -23.06
CA HIS A 45 -20.99 -18.46 -23.52
C HIS A 45 -19.68 -18.50 -24.32
N HIS A 46 -18.99 -19.63 -24.21
CA HIS A 46 -18.01 -20.14 -25.17
C HIS A 46 -18.59 -20.21 -26.59
N ARG A 47 -17.81 -19.74 -27.57
CA ARG A 47 -17.89 -20.23 -28.95
C ARG A 47 -16.48 -20.51 -29.46
N VAL A 48 -16.25 -21.78 -29.75
CA VAL A 48 -15.08 -22.33 -30.45
C VAL A 48 -15.41 -22.30 -31.94
N GLU A 49 -14.52 -21.76 -32.76
CA GLU A 49 -14.52 -22.03 -34.20
C GLU A 49 -13.05 -22.05 -34.68
N GLY A 50 -12.66 -23.20 -35.21
CA GLY A 50 -11.30 -23.51 -35.62
C GLY A 50 -10.93 -22.96 -37.00
N TYR A 51 -9.63 -22.96 -37.29
CA TYR A 51 -9.13 -22.78 -38.65
C TYR A 51 -8.08 -23.83 -39.00
N LYS A 52 -8.21 -24.31 -40.22
CA LYS A 52 -7.49 -25.44 -40.84
C LYS A 52 -6.08 -25.05 -41.31
N ASN A 53 -5.23 -26.07 -41.29
CA ASN A 53 -3.92 -26.19 -41.94
C ASN A 53 -3.84 -25.62 -43.36
N GLN A 54 -2.66 -25.05 -43.69
CA GLN A 54 -1.88 -25.40 -44.89
C GLN A 54 -0.47 -24.77 -44.84
N SER A 55 0.57 -25.61 -44.94
CA SER A 55 1.91 -25.24 -45.42
C SER A 55 1.96 -25.33 -46.96
N PRO A 56 2.96 -24.72 -47.62
CA PRO A 56 4.15 -25.51 -47.94
C PRO A 56 5.49 -24.74 -47.87
N ALA A 57 6.56 -25.54 -47.74
CA ALA A 57 7.96 -25.13 -47.75
C ALA A 57 8.44 -24.60 -49.10
N LYS A 58 9.36 -23.63 -49.08
CA LYS A 58 10.38 -23.43 -50.12
C LYS A 58 11.72 -23.06 -49.48
N ARG A 59 12.74 -23.85 -49.81
CA ARG A 59 14.17 -23.58 -49.58
C ARG A 59 14.69 -22.66 -50.68
N SER A 60 15.51 -21.67 -50.34
CA SER A 60 16.55 -21.15 -51.22
C SER A 60 17.77 -20.67 -50.40
N ARG A 61 18.94 -20.75 -51.04
CA ARG A 61 20.28 -20.65 -50.46
C ARG A 61 20.80 -19.21 -50.41
N ALA A 62 21.73 -19.03 -49.47
CA ALA A 62 22.94 -18.19 -49.51
C ALA A 62 22.81 -16.66 -49.54
N GLY A 63 23.32 -16.05 -48.47
CA GLY A 63 23.73 -14.65 -48.40
C GLY A 63 24.61 -14.43 -47.18
N ILE A 64 25.91 -14.36 -47.38
CA ILE A 64 26.92 -14.02 -46.37
C ILE A 64 26.72 -12.55 -46.01
N GLY A 65 26.43 -12.26 -44.74
CA GLY A 65 26.38 -10.91 -44.20
C GLY A 65 27.08 -10.89 -42.85
N LEU A 66 28.24 -10.23 -42.78
CA LEU A 66 28.90 -9.89 -41.53
C LEU A 66 27.95 -9.04 -40.69
N GLN A 67 27.57 -9.54 -39.52
CA GLN A 67 27.00 -8.73 -38.46
C GLN A 67 27.73 -9.09 -37.17
N THR A 68 28.61 -8.18 -36.74
CA THR A 68 29.31 -8.22 -35.46
C THR A 68 28.28 -8.30 -34.34
N CYS A 69 28.08 -9.49 -33.80
CA CYS A 69 27.36 -9.73 -32.57
C CYS A 69 28.33 -9.43 -31.41
N CYS A 70 28.27 -8.21 -30.87
CA CYS A 70 28.90 -7.91 -29.58
C CYS A 70 28.06 -8.53 -28.47
N VAL A 71 28.30 -9.81 -28.17
CA VAL A 71 27.89 -10.45 -26.92
C VAL A 71 29.10 -11.13 -26.33
N ALA A 72 29.66 -10.54 -25.28
CA ALA A 72 30.26 -11.25 -24.15
C ALA A 72 30.69 -10.21 -23.10
N GLY A 73 29.86 -10.06 -22.05
CA GLY A 73 30.28 -9.42 -20.81
C GLY A 73 31.51 -10.13 -20.27
N THR A 74 32.60 -9.40 -20.13
CA THR A 74 33.84 -9.89 -19.55
C THR A 74 33.59 -10.11 -18.06
N ARG A 75 33.57 -11.37 -17.61
CA ARG A 75 33.57 -11.70 -16.18
C ARG A 75 34.93 -11.30 -15.61
N LEU A 76 34.94 -10.27 -14.78
CA LEU A 76 36.10 -9.94 -13.96
C LEU A 76 36.28 -11.07 -12.94
N THR A 77 37.35 -11.84 -13.08
CA THR A 77 37.74 -12.86 -12.11
C THR A 77 38.83 -12.27 -11.21
N GLY A 78 38.56 -12.17 -9.91
CA GLY A 78 39.59 -11.94 -8.91
C GLY A 78 40.39 -13.22 -8.65
N PRO A 79 41.55 -13.13 -7.98
CA PRO A 79 42.34 -14.30 -7.60
C PRO A 79 41.57 -15.10 -6.54
N GLY A 80 40.79 -16.10 -6.98
CA GLY A 80 39.96 -16.90 -6.08
C GLY A 80 38.82 -17.70 -6.73
N GLY A 81 38.50 -17.50 -8.02
CA GLY A 81 37.63 -18.41 -8.79
C GLY A 81 36.16 -18.51 -8.34
N LEU A 82 35.74 -17.87 -7.25
CA LEU A 82 34.34 -17.69 -6.91
C LEU A 82 33.75 -16.58 -7.79
N PRO A 83 32.62 -16.80 -8.47
CA PRO A 83 31.93 -15.72 -9.15
C PRO A 83 31.53 -14.69 -8.10
N MET A 84 32.09 -13.48 -8.18
CA MET A 84 31.44 -12.33 -7.55
C MET A 84 30.08 -12.23 -8.21
N LEU A 85 29.02 -12.63 -7.49
CA LEU A 85 27.66 -12.28 -7.86
C LEU A 85 27.68 -10.77 -8.06
N ALA A 86 27.37 -10.30 -9.27
CA ALA A 86 27.22 -8.88 -9.52
C ALA A 86 26.05 -8.41 -8.66
N GLY A 87 26.35 -7.88 -7.47
CA GLY A 87 25.37 -7.38 -6.54
C GLY A 87 24.78 -6.10 -7.12
N MET A 88 23.46 -6.01 -7.17
CA MET A 88 22.78 -4.80 -7.62
C MET A 88 22.88 -3.68 -6.57
N VAL A 89 22.72 -2.44 -7.02
CA VAL A 89 22.53 -1.27 -6.15
C VAL A 89 21.07 -0.81 -6.25
N LEU A 90 20.32 -1.01 -5.18
CA LEU A 90 18.86 -0.82 -5.15
C LEU A 90 18.46 0.23 -4.10
N LYS A 91 17.39 0.97 -4.36
CA LYS A 91 16.69 1.78 -3.35
C LYS A 91 15.42 1.04 -2.95
N LEU A 92 15.13 0.91 -1.66
CA LEU A 92 13.85 0.41 -1.16
C LEU A 92 13.09 1.51 -0.44
N ILE A 93 11.85 1.76 -0.86
CA ILE A 93 10.88 2.58 -0.15
C ILE A 93 9.78 1.62 0.35
N SER A 94 9.52 1.61 1.64
CA SER A 94 8.61 0.62 2.26
C SER A 94 7.81 1.21 3.41
N CYS A 95 6.59 0.72 3.66
CA CYS A 95 5.90 0.98 4.91
C CYS A 95 6.61 0.27 6.08
N ASN A 96 6.79 0.96 7.21
CA ASN A 96 7.44 0.38 8.38
C ASN A 96 6.67 -0.79 9.02
N VAL A 97 5.43 -1.06 8.59
CA VAL A 97 4.70 -2.29 8.92
C VAL A 97 5.47 -3.56 8.53
N PHE A 98 6.34 -3.48 7.53
CA PHE A 98 7.19 -4.60 7.09
C PHE A 98 8.60 -4.56 7.70
N GLN A 99 8.86 -3.71 8.69
CA GLN A 99 10.24 -3.43 9.08
C GLN A 99 11.00 -4.66 9.56
N ARG A 100 10.35 -5.60 10.27
CA ARG A 100 11.02 -6.84 10.73
C ARG A 100 11.37 -7.74 9.54
N GLU A 101 10.41 -7.93 8.64
CA GLU A 101 10.52 -8.76 7.44
C GLU A 101 11.57 -8.20 6.49
N VAL A 102 11.54 -6.88 6.26
CA VAL A 102 12.51 -6.16 5.44
C VAL A 102 13.90 -6.28 6.05
N CYS A 103 14.09 -5.98 7.35
CA CYS A 103 15.40 -6.09 7.98
C CYS A 103 15.97 -7.52 7.91
N LEU A 104 15.14 -8.54 8.10
CA LEU A 104 15.56 -9.94 7.98
C LEU A 104 16.02 -10.29 6.54
N CYS A 105 15.29 -9.82 5.53
CA CYS A 105 15.65 -10.02 4.12
C CYS A 105 16.89 -9.22 3.71
N LEU A 106 17.02 -7.97 4.19
CA LEU A 106 18.19 -7.12 3.96
C LEU A 106 19.48 -7.72 4.54
N ALA A 107 19.40 -8.41 5.68
CA ALA A 107 20.57 -9.08 6.27
C ALA A 107 21.09 -10.26 5.42
N ARG A 108 20.31 -10.74 4.43
CA ARG A 108 20.58 -11.96 3.66
C ARG A 108 20.72 -11.71 2.15
N THR A 109 20.41 -10.51 1.66
CA THR A 109 20.44 -10.21 0.23
C THR A 109 21.88 -10.12 -0.30
N PRO A 110 22.15 -10.56 -1.54
CA PRO A 110 23.44 -10.36 -2.21
C PRO A 110 23.59 -8.94 -2.77
N HIS A 111 22.63 -8.04 -2.56
CA HIS A 111 22.59 -6.70 -3.15
C HIS A 111 22.86 -5.60 -2.12
N VAL A 112 23.35 -4.46 -2.59
CA VAL A 112 23.42 -3.25 -1.78
C VAL A 112 22.08 -2.55 -1.86
N VAL A 113 21.38 -2.45 -0.73
CA VAL A 113 20.03 -1.87 -0.68
C VAL A 113 20.00 -0.71 0.31
N ASP A 114 19.77 0.49 -0.19
CA ASP A 114 19.50 1.65 0.65
C ASP A 114 18.01 1.68 0.95
N VAL A 115 17.64 1.55 2.22
CA VAL A 115 16.23 1.48 2.65
C VAL A 115 15.75 2.79 3.24
N GLU A 116 14.50 3.13 2.97
CA GLU A 116 13.79 4.22 3.59
C GLU A 116 12.36 3.79 3.92
N PHE A 117 11.94 4.05 5.16
CA PHE A 117 10.61 3.69 5.62
C PHE A 117 9.66 4.90 5.61
N THR A 118 8.38 4.63 5.35
CA THR A 118 7.25 5.51 5.64
C THR A 118 6.54 5.01 6.90
N GLU A 119 5.96 5.92 7.67
CA GLU A 119 5.19 5.55 8.85
C GLU A 119 3.88 4.79 8.49
N LEU A 120 3.46 3.92 9.39
CA LEU A 120 2.17 3.23 9.32
C LEU A 120 1.04 4.24 9.62
N GLY A 121 -0.10 4.10 8.95
CA GLY A 121 -1.25 5.01 9.10
C GLY A 121 -1.41 6.00 7.95
N GLU A 122 -0.34 6.29 7.20
CA GLU A 122 -0.39 7.16 6.00
C GLU A 122 -1.38 6.68 4.93
N HIS A 123 -1.69 5.39 4.88
CA HIS A 123 -2.70 4.84 3.97
C HIS A 123 -4.15 5.34 4.22
N ALA A 124 -4.45 5.88 5.42
CA ALA A 124 -5.73 6.55 5.69
C ALA A 124 -5.87 7.86 4.87
N ASN A 125 -4.73 8.44 4.47
CA ASN A 125 -4.65 9.55 3.51
C ASN A 125 -3.85 9.11 2.27
N SER A 126 -4.45 8.27 1.42
CA SER A 126 -3.77 7.71 0.25
C SER A 126 -3.25 8.76 -0.74
N GLY A 127 -3.89 9.94 -0.79
CA GLY A 127 -3.40 11.10 -1.55
C GLY A 127 -2.09 11.67 -0.99
N GLY A 128 -2.02 11.86 0.34
CA GLY A 128 -0.82 12.27 1.05
C GLY A 128 0.31 11.24 0.93
N LEU A 129 0.00 9.95 1.14
CA LEU A 129 0.96 8.87 0.97
C LEU A 129 1.52 8.81 -0.46
N ARG A 130 0.69 9.00 -1.49
CA ARG A 130 1.16 9.08 -2.88
C ARG A 130 2.18 10.20 -3.06
N GLN A 131 1.89 11.40 -2.55
CA GLN A 131 2.79 12.55 -2.65
C GLN A 131 4.11 12.28 -1.89
N LEU A 132 4.03 11.67 -0.71
CA LEU A 132 5.19 11.27 0.07
C LEU A 132 6.07 10.24 -0.65
N ILE A 133 5.48 9.20 -1.25
CA ILE A 133 6.25 8.20 -1.98
C ILE A 133 6.86 8.82 -3.23
N GLN A 134 6.12 9.65 -3.97
CA GLN A 134 6.65 10.34 -5.15
C GLN A 134 7.82 11.26 -4.78
N SER A 135 7.74 12.03 -3.69
CA SER A 135 8.84 12.89 -3.28
C SER A 135 10.11 12.11 -2.91
N LYS A 136 9.96 10.92 -2.31
CA LYS A 136 11.09 10.00 -2.04
C LYS A 136 11.69 9.40 -3.32
N ILE A 137 10.86 9.08 -4.31
CA ILE A 137 11.31 8.67 -5.65
C ILE A 137 12.12 9.80 -6.28
N ASP A 138 11.56 11.01 -6.34
CA ASP A 138 12.19 12.17 -6.96
C ASP A 138 13.52 12.54 -6.26
N ALA A 139 13.56 12.50 -4.91
CA ALA A 139 14.77 12.73 -4.14
C ALA A 139 15.85 11.66 -4.39
N THR A 140 15.45 10.40 -4.56
CA THR A 140 16.36 9.30 -4.89
C THR A 140 17.02 9.55 -6.25
N GLU A 141 16.23 9.97 -7.25
CA GLU A 141 16.74 10.24 -8.60
C GLU A 141 17.61 11.50 -8.68
N ALA A 142 17.33 12.50 -7.85
CA ALA A 142 18.14 13.71 -7.72
C ALA A 142 19.47 13.46 -7.00
N GLY A 143 19.55 12.45 -6.13
CA GLY A 143 20.73 12.13 -5.32
C GLY A 143 21.95 11.60 -6.08
N GLY A 144 21.84 11.32 -7.38
CA GLY A 144 22.97 10.99 -8.26
C GLY A 144 23.58 9.59 -8.08
N LYS A 145 23.19 8.83 -7.04
CA LYS A 145 23.59 7.42 -6.88
C LYS A 145 22.97 6.56 -7.99
N PRO A 146 23.75 5.72 -8.69
CA PRO A 146 23.28 4.97 -9.85
C PRO A 146 22.49 3.72 -9.44
N TYR A 147 21.29 3.91 -8.89
CA TYR A 147 20.40 2.79 -8.58
C TYR A 147 19.92 2.10 -9.86
N GLU A 148 19.91 0.77 -9.85
CA GLU A 148 19.38 -0.05 -10.95
C GLU A 148 17.85 -0.12 -10.93
N ALA A 149 17.25 -0.06 -9.73
CA ALA A 149 15.81 0.02 -9.54
C ALA A 149 15.44 0.68 -8.21
N ILE A 150 14.25 1.27 -8.15
CA ILE A 150 13.59 1.70 -6.91
C ILE A 150 12.47 0.71 -6.61
N LEU A 151 12.65 -0.04 -5.53
CA LEU A 151 11.70 -1.02 -5.02
C LEU A 151 10.65 -0.29 -4.17
N LEU A 152 9.38 -0.57 -4.43
CA LEU A 152 8.25 -0.09 -3.64
C LEU A 152 7.58 -1.29 -2.98
N LEU A 153 7.77 -1.44 -1.67
CA LEU A 153 7.09 -2.49 -0.90
C LEU A 153 5.73 -1.99 -0.39
N PHE A 154 4.80 -1.88 -1.34
CA PHE A 154 3.42 -1.43 -1.16
C PHE A 154 2.50 -2.17 -2.12
N GLY A 155 1.23 -2.36 -1.73
CA GLY A 155 0.16 -2.72 -2.66
C GLY A 155 -0.50 -1.48 -3.26
N LEU A 156 -1.75 -1.58 -3.70
CA LEU A 156 -2.57 -0.40 -4.02
C LEU A 156 -2.82 0.47 -2.78
N CYS A 157 -3.01 -0.12 -1.60
CA CYS A 157 -3.12 0.57 -0.30
C CYS A 157 -4.03 1.81 -0.35
N GLY A 158 -5.29 1.63 -0.76
CA GLY A 158 -6.23 2.76 -0.94
C GLY A 158 -5.92 3.66 -2.15
N ASN A 159 -5.22 3.13 -3.15
CA ASN A 159 -4.70 3.80 -4.35
C ASN A 159 -3.48 4.71 -4.16
N ALA A 160 -2.73 4.55 -3.06
CA ALA A 160 -1.53 5.33 -2.81
C ALA A 160 -0.42 5.13 -3.86
N THR A 161 -0.30 3.93 -4.44
CA THR A 161 0.71 3.65 -5.48
C THR A 161 0.24 3.97 -6.90
N SER A 162 -1.08 4.02 -7.13
CA SER A 162 -1.65 4.38 -8.42
C SER A 162 -1.29 5.82 -8.76
N GLY A 163 -0.70 6.05 -9.94
CA GLY A 163 -0.24 7.34 -10.43
C GLY A 163 1.21 7.69 -10.11
N LEU A 164 1.94 6.89 -9.32
CA LEU A 164 3.38 7.09 -9.12
C LEU A 164 4.14 6.91 -10.43
N ARG A 165 5.15 7.74 -10.65
CA ARG A 165 5.89 7.87 -11.91
C ARG A 165 7.34 7.46 -11.74
N ALA A 166 7.82 6.65 -12.67
CA ALA A 166 9.24 6.39 -12.88
C ALA A 166 9.78 7.48 -13.82
N GLN A 167 10.72 8.34 -13.39
CA GLN A 167 11.29 9.31 -14.33
C GLN A 167 12.47 8.70 -15.10
N ARG A 168 13.52 8.29 -14.38
CA ARG A 168 14.78 7.78 -14.93
C ARG A 168 15.11 6.37 -14.48
N THR A 169 14.77 6.04 -13.24
CA THR A 169 15.05 4.75 -12.61
C THR A 169 13.77 3.91 -12.65
N PRO A 170 13.82 2.64 -13.09
CA PRO A 170 12.63 1.80 -13.09
C PRO A 170 12.10 1.58 -11.66
N LEU A 171 10.78 1.55 -11.52
CA LEU A 171 10.14 1.17 -10.26
C LEU A 171 9.79 -0.31 -10.30
N VAL A 172 9.90 -1.01 -9.17
CA VAL A 172 9.45 -2.40 -9.04
C VAL A 172 8.56 -2.53 -7.82
N LEU A 173 7.37 -3.12 -7.98
CA LEU A 173 6.43 -3.35 -6.89
C LEU A 173 5.70 -4.69 -7.02
N PRO A 174 5.25 -5.28 -5.90
CA PRO A 174 4.38 -6.44 -5.94
C PRO A 174 3.03 -6.11 -6.61
N ARG A 175 2.48 -7.08 -7.34
CA ARG A 175 1.08 -7.07 -7.76
C ARG A 175 0.21 -7.43 -6.55
N ALA A 176 -0.06 -6.43 -5.71
CA ALA A 176 -0.75 -6.59 -4.45
C ALA A 176 -1.85 -5.54 -4.28
N HIS A 177 -3.01 -5.95 -3.74
CA HIS A 177 -4.10 -5.03 -3.40
C HIS A 177 -3.70 -4.14 -2.22
N ASP A 178 -3.05 -4.72 -1.22
CA ASP A 178 -2.71 -4.06 0.03
C ASP A 178 -1.60 -4.82 0.76
N CYS A 179 -1.33 -4.42 2.01
CA CYS A 179 -0.36 -5.08 2.87
C CYS A 179 -0.73 -6.54 3.17
N CYS A 180 -2.01 -6.92 3.20
CA CYS A 180 -2.44 -8.29 3.44
C CYS A 180 -1.91 -9.24 2.36
N THR A 181 -2.04 -8.84 1.09
CA THR A 181 -1.50 -9.63 -0.03
C THR A 181 0.01 -9.86 0.10
N ILE A 182 0.75 -8.82 0.51
CA ILE A 182 2.20 -8.88 0.71
C ILE A 182 2.56 -9.81 1.87
N LEU A 183 1.89 -9.67 3.02
CA LEU A 183 2.12 -10.48 4.23
C LEU A 183 1.79 -11.96 4.00
N LEU A 184 0.76 -12.27 3.20
CA LEU A 184 0.43 -13.65 2.81
C LEU A 184 1.40 -14.22 1.76
N GLY A 185 2.17 -13.36 1.10
CA GLY A 185 3.15 -13.72 0.08
C GLY A 185 2.53 -14.19 -1.25
N SER A 186 1.23 -13.94 -1.48
CA SER A 186 0.54 -14.39 -2.69
C SER A 186 -0.84 -13.75 -2.86
N LYS A 187 -1.12 -13.27 -4.08
CA LYS A 187 -2.47 -12.80 -4.48
C LYS A 187 -3.49 -13.94 -4.50
N GLN A 188 -3.07 -15.17 -4.79
CA GLN A 188 -3.92 -16.36 -4.73
C GLN A 188 -4.35 -16.67 -3.28
N ARG A 189 -3.40 -16.67 -2.33
CA ARG A 189 -3.71 -16.84 -0.90
C ARG A 189 -4.59 -15.72 -0.35
N PHE A 190 -4.35 -14.48 -0.81
CA PHE A 190 -5.25 -13.37 -0.49
C PHE A 190 -6.68 -13.66 -0.99
N ALA A 191 -6.84 -14.07 -2.25
CA ALA A 191 -8.15 -14.43 -2.78
C ALA A 191 -8.80 -15.62 -2.03
N GLU A 192 -8.03 -16.65 -1.67
CA GLU A 192 -8.52 -17.82 -0.90
C GLU A 192 -9.18 -17.41 0.42
N HIS A 193 -8.62 -16.42 1.12
CA HIS A 193 -9.08 -16.03 2.46
C HIS A 193 -9.99 -14.80 2.48
N PHE A 194 -9.86 -13.89 1.51
CA PHE A 194 -10.48 -12.56 1.56
C PHE A 194 -11.40 -12.26 0.36
N LYS A 195 -11.47 -13.08 -0.70
CA LYS A 195 -12.30 -12.73 -1.88
C LYS A 195 -13.78 -12.50 -1.56
N ASP A 196 -14.34 -13.28 -0.63
CA ASP A 196 -15.76 -13.25 -0.28
C ASP A 196 -16.07 -12.20 0.79
N ALA A 197 -15.03 -11.69 1.46
CA ALA A 197 -15.11 -10.59 2.43
C ALA A 197 -13.80 -9.76 2.41
N PRO A 198 -13.56 -8.94 1.36
CA PRO A 198 -12.29 -8.22 1.18
C PRO A 198 -11.96 -7.25 2.33
N SER A 199 -13.00 -6.77 3.01
CA SER A 199 -12.91 -5.86 4.15
C SER A 199 -12.73 -6.56 5.49
N THR A 200 -12.46 -7.87 5.50
CA THR A 200 -12.16 -8.61 6.74
C THR A 200 -10.96 -7.95 7.43
N PRO A 201 -11.10 -7.52 8.70
CA PRO A 201 -10.00 -6.90 9.43
C PRO A 201 -8.83 -7.86 9.59
N PHE A 202 -7.61 -7.37 9.36
CA PHE A 202 -6.39 -8.15 9.54
C PHE A 202 -5.30 -7.39 10.31
N SER A 203 -4.31 -8.11 10.79
CA SER A 203 -3.16 -7.59 11.51
C SER A 203 -1.92 -8.46 11.27
N SER A 204 -0.78 -7.94 11.69
CA SER A 204 0.49 -8.65 11.81
C SER A 204 1.30 -7.99 12.92
N VAL A 205 2.49 -8.51 13.21
CA VAL A 205 3.41 -7.94 14.21
C VAL A 205 3.68 -6.47 13.94
N GLY A 206 3.90 -6.08 12.68
CA GLY A 206 4.16 -4.68 12.33
C GLY A 206 3.03 -3.73 12.70
N TYR A 207 1.77 -4.18 12.60
CA TYR A 207 0.62 -3.39 13.05
C TYR A 207 0.60 -3.25 14.58
N LEU A 208 0.91 -4.32 15.31
CA LEU A 208 0.96 -4.28 16.78
C LEU A 208 2.06 -3.38 17.34
N GLU A 209 3.18 -3.27 16.62
CA GLU A 209 4.36 -2.53 17.09
C GLU A 209 4.36 -1.06 16.68
N ARG A 210 3.71 -0.71 15.57
CA ARG A 210 3.84 0.62 14.95
C ARG A 210 2.53 1.33 14.69
N GLY A 211 1.42 0.59 14.71
CA GLY A 211 0.11 1.18 14.57
C GLY A 211 -0.42 1.47 15.96
N ASP A 212 -1.04 2.62 16.16
CA ASP A 212 -1.84 2.77 17.36
C ASP A 212 -3.22 2.08 17.23
N TYR A 213 -3.51 1.49 16.07
CA TYR A 213 -4.54 0.48 15.87
C TYR A 213 -3.93 -0.92 15.71
N PHE A 214 -4.57 -1.93 16.31
CA PHE A 214 -4.12 -3.33 16.21
C PHE A 214 -4.78 -4.11 15.06
N LEU A 215 -5.85 -3.58 14.45
CA LEU A 215 -6.53 -4.16 13.30
C LEU A 215 -6.62 -3.14 12.19
N ARG A 216 -6.16 -3.52 11.00
CA ARG A 216 -6.43 -2.75 9.79
C ARG A 216 -7.88 -2.99 9.38
N THR A 217 -8.63 -1.91 9.21
CA THR A 217 -9.98 -1.90 8.65
C THR A 217 -10.02 -1.06 7.36
N ASP A 218 -10.95 -1.39 6.44
CA ASP A 218 -11.08 -0.72 5.13
C ASP A 218 -11.70 0.68 5.21
N ASP A 219 -12.37 1.00 6.32
CA ASP A 219 -13.14 2.21 6.55
C ASP A 219 -12.30 3.47 6.76
N GLY A 220 -10.97 3.36 6.70
CA GLY A 220 -10.06 4.50 6.76
C GLY A 220 -10.16 5.31 8.06
N THR A 221 -10.86 4.79 9.07
CA THR A 221 -10.89 5.37 10.39
C THR A 221 -9.53 5.08 11.03
N PRO A 222 -8.68 6.09 11.28
CA PRO A 222 -7.49 5.87 12.06
C PRO A 222 -7.97 5.61 13.49
N LYS A 223 -8.19 4.34 13.86
CA LYS A 223 -8.44 3.97 15.25
C LYS A 223 -7.16 3.85 16.04
N VAL A 224 -6.43 4.95 16.00
CA VAL A 224 -5.55 5.40 17.06
C VAL A 224 -6.43 6.26 17.95
N GLU A 225 -7.34 5.65 18.68
CA GLU A 225 -7.85 6.32 19.86
C GLU A 225 -6.74 6.21 20.90
N SER A 226 -5.74 7.10 20.79
CA SER A 226 -5.01 7.52 21.97
C SER A 226 -6.08 7.88 22.99
N GLY A 227 -6.02 7.29 24.18
CA GLY A 227 -7.09 7.24 25.19
C GLY A 227 -7.64 8.58 25.69
N ASP A 228 -7.25 9.69 25.05
CA ASP A 228 -7.66 11.05 25.34
C ASP A 228 -8.83 11.55 24.47
N ALA A 229 -9.18 10.91 23.34
CA ALA A 229 -10.24 11.43 22.47
C ALA A 229 -11.63 11.38 23.12
N TYR A 230 -11.95 10.29 23.82
CA TYR A 230 -13.19 10.21 24.61
C TYR A 230 -13.13 11.16 25.82
N ALA A 231 -11.98 11.27 26.50
CA ALA A 231 -11.81 12.19 27.62
C ALA A 231 -12.00 13.67 27.20
N GLN A 232 -11.55 14.04 26.00
CA GLN A 232 -11.76 15.36 25.41
C GLN A 232 -13.23 15.61 25.07
N LEU A 233 -13.93 14.61 24.52
CA LEU A 233 -15.37 14.70 24.27
C LEU A 233 -16.16 14.82 25.58
N VAL A 234 -15.79 14.06 26.62
CA VAL A 234 -16.38 14.17 27.96
C VAL A 234 -16.11 15.54 28.57
N ALA A 235 -14.90 16.08 28.43
CA ALA A 235 -14.56 17.42 28.92
C ALA A 235 -15.32 18.53 28.19
N GLN A 236 -15.60 18.36 26.89
CA GLN A 236 -16.22 19.39 26.06
C GLN A 236 -17.76 19.33 26.05
N TYR A 237 -18.34 18.12 26.11
CA TYR A 237 -19.77 17.89 25.92
C TYR A 237 -20.44 17.22 27.12
N GLY A 238 -19.69 16.77 28.13
CA GLY A 238 -20.23 16.00 29.25
C GLY A 238 -20.44 14.52 28.87
N GLU A 239 -20.55 13.66 29.88
CA GLU A 239 -20.43 12.19 29.69
C GLU A 239 -21.52 11.58 28.79
N GLU A 240 -22.77 12.02 28.93
CA GLU A 240 -23.89 11.47 28.15
C GLU A 240 -23.87 11.90 26.67
N ASP A 241 -23.61 13.19 26.41
CA ASP A 241 -23.48 13.69 25.03
C ASP A 241 -22.20 13.19 24.38
N ALA A 242 -21.10 13.12 25.13
CA ALA A 242 -19.86 12.50 24.65
C ALA A 242 -20.10 11.04 24.27
N LYS A 243 -20.86 10.28 25.07
CA LYS A 243 -21.24 8.91 24.75
C LYS A 243 -22.10 8.83 23.48
N TYR A 244 -23.11 9.69 23.33
CA TYR A 244 -23.95 9.71 22.13
C TYR A 244 -23.15 10.10 20.88
N ILE A 245 -22.35 11.17 20.96
CA ILE A 245 -21.45 11.62 19.90
C ILE A 245 -20.45 10.51 19.55
N TRP A 246 -19.88 9.85 20.57
CA TRP A 246 -18.97 8.74 20.39
C TRP A 246 -19.61 7.54 19.72
N GLU A 247 -20.80 7.13 20.16
CA GLU A 247 -21.56 6.04 19.55
C GLU A 247 -22.04 6.39 18.13
N THR A 248 -22.25 7.67 17.83
CA THR A 248 -22.64 8.14 16.51
C THR A 248 -21.45 8.24 15.55
N MET A 249 -20.27 8.63 16.05
CA MET A 249 -19.01 8.65 15.28
C MET A 249 -18.37 7.26 15.17
N HIS A 250 -18.64 6.38 16.14
CA HIS A 250 -18.22 4.99 16.19
C HIS A 250 -19.46 4.09 16.29
N PRO A 251 -20.33 4.11 15.27
CA PRO A 251 -21.46 3.18 15.24
C PRO A 251 -20.88 1.78 15.41
N PRO A 252 -21.48 0.92 16.27
CA PRO A 252 -21.01 -0.44 16.45
C PRO A 252 -20.83 -1.02 15.07
N LEU A 253 -19.56 -1.30 14.73
CA LEU A 253 -19.08 -1.59 13.38
C LEU A 253 -20.19 -2.29 12.63
N LEU A 254 -20.77 -1.62 11.62
CA LEU A 254 -21.71 -2.23 10.71
C LEU A 254 -21.07 -3.56 10.32
N ASP A 255 -21.67 -4.62 10.83
CA ASP A 255 -21.20 -5.97 10.72
C ASP A 255 -21.18 -6.29 9.23
N HIS A 256 -20.03 -6.10 8.58
CA HIS A 256 -19.79 -6.52 7.20
C HIS A 256 -19.70 -8.06 7.10
N GLY A 257 -20.44 -8.78 7.96
CA GLY A 257 -20.57 -10.23 7.94
C GLY A 257 -19.33 -10.98 8.40
N THR A 258 -18.38 -10.33 9.09
CA THR A 258 -17.22 -11.02 9.64
C THR A 258 -16.97 -10.60 11.08
N ASN A 259 -17.44 -11.42 12.01
CA ASN A 259 -17.00 -11.36 13.41
C ASN A 259 -15.51 -11.74 13.57
N ARG A 260 -14.73 -11.77 12.49
CA ARG A 260 -13.38 -12.34 12.42
C ARG A 260 -12.33 -11.24 12.39
N ALA A 261 -11.26 -11.44 13.12
CA ALA A 261 -10.05 -10.63 13.15
C ALA A 261 -8.88 -11.53 12.78
N VAL A 262 -8.25 -11.28 11.63
CA VAL A 262 -7.19 -12.14 11.11
C VAL A 262 -5.82 -11.69 11.61
N PHE A 263 -5.03 -12.59 12.18
CA PHE A 263 -3.62 -12.38 12.44
C PHE A 263 -2.78 -13.13 11.42
N ILE A 264 -1.98 -12.39 10.65
CA ILE A 264 -1.04 -12.95 9.68
C ILE A 264 0.31 -13.09 10.36
N ASP A 265 0.66 -14.33 10.67
CA ASP A 265 1.85 -14.70 11.41
C ASP A 265 2.98 -15.13 10.47
N ILE A 266 4.10 -14.41 10.50
CA ILE A 266 5.34 -14.78 9.81
C ILE A 266 6.29 -15.34 10.88
N PRO A 267 6.43 -16.68 11.01
CA PRO A 267 7.12 -17.28 12.15
C PRO A 267 8.58 -16.82 12.32
N GLU A 268 9.24 -16.41 11.24
CA GLU A 268 10.61 -15.92 11.26
C GLU A 268 10.75 -14.54 11.92
N THR A 269 9.68 -13.75 12.00
CA THR A 269 9.70 -12.38 12.53
C THR A 269 8.74 -12.17 13.71
N THR A 270 7.80 -13.08 13.93
CA THR A 270 6.81 -13.03 15.02
C THR A 270 7.34 -13.59 16.35
N PRO A 271 7.46 -12.76 17.40
CA PRO A 271 7.63 -13.27 18.75
C PRO A 271 6.36 -13.98 19.22
N PRO A 272 6.44 -15.16 19.88
CA PRO A 272 5.26 -15.88 20.37
C PRO A 272 4.33 -15.05 21.26
N ALA A 273 4.88 -14.11 22.04
CA ALA A 273 4.10 -13.21 22.90
C ALA A 273 3.14 -12.29 22.10
N MET A 274 3.50 -11.92 20.87
CA MET A 274 2.67 -11.04 20.03
C MET A 274 1.41 -11.75 19.52
N VAL A 275 1.51 -13.06 19.25
CA VAL A 275 0.36 -13.88 18.86
C VAL A 275 -0.68 -13.90 19.99
N GLU A 276 -0.21 -14.12 21.22
CA GLU A 276 -1.08 -14.15 22.40
C GLU A 276 -1.66 -12.76 22.70
N GLN A 277 -0.85 -11.70 22.59
CA GLN A 277 -1.34 -10.33 22.73
C GLN A 277 -2.45 -10.01 21.71
N PHE A 278 -2.30 -10.41 20.46
CA PHE A 278 -3.36 -10.23 19.45
C PHE A 278 -4.62 -10.98 19.84
N ARG A 279 -4.50 -12.24 20.26
CA ARG A 279 -5.63 -13.07 20.69
C ARG A 279 -6.43 -12.40 21.80
N GLN A 280 -5.75 -11.85 22.79
CA GLN A 280 -6.36 -11.14 23.91
C GLN A 280 -7.07 -9.86 23.45
N LYS A 281 -6.44 -9.06 22.58
CA LYS A 281 -7.05 -7.85 21.99
C LYS A 281 -8.30 -8.18 21.16
N ALA A 282 -8.23 -9.21 20.33
CA ALA A 282 -9.37 -9.66 19.52
C ALA A 282 -10.55 -10.12 20.41
N ALA A 283 -10.27 -10.92 21.45
CA ALA A 283 -11.28 -11.37 22.40
C ALA A 283 -11.91 -10.20 23.17
N ALA A 284 -11.11 -9.23 23.62
CA ALA A 284 -11.62 -8.01 24.28
C ALA A 284 -12.51 -7.17 23.36
N ALA A 285 -12.25 -7.20 22.05
CA ALA A 285 -13.08 -6.54 21.03
C ALA A 285 -14.29 -7.40 20.56
N GLY A 286 -14.54 -8.56 21.18
CA GLY A 286 -15.62 -9.47 20.81
C GLY A 286 -15.44 -10.18 19.46
N LYS A 287 -14.23 -10.13 18.88
CA LYS A 287 -13.91 -10.72 17.57
C LYS A 287 -13.34 -12.13 17.72
N GLU A 288 -13.74 -13.02 16.82
CA GLU A 288 -13.12 -14.30 16.57
C GLU A 288 -11.71 -14.10 16.00
N CYS A 289 -10.69 -14.53 16.74
CA CYS A 289 -9.31 -14.52 16.29
C CYS A 289 -9.06 -15.64 15.28
N VAL A 290 -8.74 -15.30 14.04
CA VAL A 290 -8.30 -16.25 13.01
C VAL A 290 -6.81 -16.10 12.79
N HIS A 291 -6.06 -17.19 12.95
CA HIS A 291 -4.63 -17.21 12.70
C HIS A 291 -4.36 -17.73 11.28
N LEU A 292 -3.60 -16.97 10.49
CA LEU A 292 -3.12 -17.37 9.17
C LEU A 292 -1.60 -17.30 9.12
N GLN A 293 -0.96 -18.33 8.57
CA GLN A 293 0.47 -18.31 8.33
C GLN A 293 0.81 -17.42 7.13
N GLY A 294 1.54 -16.33 7.36
CA GLY A 294 2.10 -15.44 6.36
C GLY A 294 3.31 -16.04 5.62
N SER A 295 3.97 -15.23 4.81
CA SER A 295 5.16 -15.64 4.06
C SER A 295 6.06 -14.47 3.71
N LEU A 296 7.38 -14.67 3.88
CA LEU A 296 8.41 -13.72 3.44
C LEU A 296 8.60 -13.67 1.91
N ARG A 297 7.99 -14.59 1.14
CA ARG A 297 8.29 -14.81 -0.28
C ARG A 297 8.33 -13.52 -1.11
N LEU A 298 7.26 -12.71 -1.09
CA LEU A 298 7.20 -11.49 -1.90
C LEU A 298 8.23 -10.44 -1.46
N ILE A 299 8.42 -10.29 -0.14
CA ILE A 299 9.39 -9.34 0.43
C ILE A 299 10.82 -9.76 0.05
N GLN A 300 11.12 -11.04 0.22
CA GLN A 300 12.43 -11.62 -0.11
C GLN A 300 12.73 -11.53 -1.60
N ASN A 301 11.77 -11.90 -2.45
CA ASN A 301 11.94 -11.85 -3.91
C ASN A 301 12.14 -10.43 -4.42
N LEU A 302 11.40 -9.45 -3.86
CA LEU A 302 11.58 -8.04 -4.21
C LEU A 302 13.01 -7.58 -3.92
N ILE A 303 13.50 -7.84 -2.70
CA ILE A 303 14.83 -7.41 -2.21
C ILE A 303 15.98 -8.18 -2.88
N ASN A 304 15.76 -9.42 -3.30
CA ASN A 304 16.74 -10.27 -3.99
C ASN A 304 16.73 -10.12 -5.52
N GLY A 305 15.98 -9.17 -6.08
CA GLY A 305 15.97 -8.95 -7.52
C GLY A 305 15.19 -9.99 -8.33
N GLN A 306 14.35 -10.81 -7.70
CA GLN A 306 13.63 -11.92 -8.34
C GLN A 306 12.23 -11.48 -8.75
N TRP A 307 12.16 -10.62 -9.77
CA TRP A 307 10.93 -9.95 -10.18
C TRP A 307 10.16 -10.72 -11.27
N ASP A 308 9.63 -11.89 -10.91
CA ASP A 308 8.72 -12.64 -11.79
C ASP A 308 7.51 -11.79 -12.16
N THR A 309 7.14 -11.75 -13.44
CA THR A 309 6.06 -10.90 -13.96
C THR A 309 4.68 -11.26 -13.40
N GLU A 310 4.50 -12.49 -12.92
CA GLU A 310 3.27 -12.93 -12.24
C GLU A 310 3.10 -12.25 -10.88
N ASP A 311 4.19 -12.03 -10.15
CA ASP A 311 4.15 -11.48 -8.79
C ASP A 311 4.50 -9.99 -8.73
N PHE A 312 5.21 -9.47 -9.74
CA PHE A 312 5.75 -8.12 -9.74
C PHE A 312 5.41 -7.33 -11.02
N LEU A 313 5.31 -6.02 -10.84
CA LEU A 313 5.27 -5.05 -11.92
C LEU A 313 6.59 -4.28 -11.94
N THR A 314 7.28 -4.32 -13.07
CA THR A 314 8.38 -3.40 -13.39
C THR A 314 7.84 -2.24 -14.22
N VAL A 315 7.98 -1.03 -13.71
CA VAL A 315 7.57 0.21 -14.38
C VAL A 315 8.80 0.82 -15.03
N PRO A 316 8.89 0.82 -16.37
CA PRO A 316 10.03 1.42 -17.06
C PRO A 316 10.04 2.95 -16.89
N PRO A 317 11.18 3.60 -17.18
CA PRO A 317 11.24 5.06 -17.21
C PRO A 317 10.15 5.70 -18.08
N ALA A 318 9.74 6.92 -17.74
CA ALA A 318 8.65 7.66 -18.37
C ALA A 318 7.27 6.97 -18.32
N HIS A 319 7.08 5.98 -17.45
CA HIS A 319 5.79 5.35 -17.19
C HIS A 319 5.31 5.62 -15.76
N LYS A 320 4.02 5.38 -15.57
CA LYS A 320 3.34 5.43 -14.27
C LYS A 320 2.63 4.13 -13.96
N ILE A 321 2.40 3.91 -12.68
CA ILE A 321 1.56 2.82 -12.17
C ILE A 321 0.09 3.18 -12.41
N THR A 322 -0.68 2.24 -12.96
CA THR A 322 -2.13 2.36 -13.13
C THR A 322 -2.81 1.14 -12.52
N GLY A 323 -3.78 1.35 -11.64
CA GLY A 323 -4.61 0.28 -11.09
C GLY A 323 -5.55 -0.33 -12.14
N VAL A 324 -5.59 -1.66 -12.21
CA VAL A 324 -6.49 -2.46 -13.07
C VAL A 324 -7.69 -2.97 -12.26
N TYR A 325 -7.54 -3.10 -10.94
CA TYR A 325 -8.62 -3.46 -9.99
C TYR A 325 -9.25 -4.85 -10.28
N ASP A 326 -8.40 -5.81 -10.65
CA ASP A 326 -8.77 -7.22 -10.77
C ASP A 326 -7.94 -8.11 -9.83
N TRP A 327 -8.21 -9.41 -9.81
CA TRP A 327 -7.51 -10.37 -8.94
C TRP A 327 -6.19 -10.90 -9.51
N GLN A 328 -5.83 -10.55 -10.74
CA GLN A 328 -4.74 -11.20 -11.48
C GLN A 328 -3.61 -10.23 -11.82
N GLU A 329 -3.94 -9.15 -12.54
CA GLU A 329 -3.01 -8.12 -12.96
C GLU A 329 -2.81 -7.08 -11.84
N ILE A 330 -3.90 -6.64 -11.19
CA ILE A 330 -3.99 -5.64 -10.10
C ILE A 330 -3.49 -4.24 -10.49
N VAL A 331 -2.28 -4.15 -11.03
CA VAL A 331 -1.58 -2.93 -11.46
C VAL A 331 -0.89 -3.16 -12.80
N ARG A 332 -0.72 -2.09 -13.58
CA ARG A 332 0.06 -2.12 -14.83
C ARG A 332 0.85 -0.85 -15.04
N ALA A 333 1.85 -0.90 -15.92
CA ALA A 333 2.57 0.28 -16.36
C ALA A 333 1.86 0.91 -17.57
N THR A 334 1.70 2.23 -17.54
CA THR A 334 1.17 3.03 -18.67
C THR A 334 2.08 4.24 -18.90
N PRO A 335 2.19 4.77 -20.13
CA PRO A 335 2.90 6.03 -20.37
C PRO A 335 2.43 7.14 -19.43
N ALA A 336 3.37 7.88 -18.86
CA ALA A 336 3.13 8.84 -17.78
C ALA A 336 2.37 10.08 -18.27
#